data_AF-A0A367R7J6-F1
#
_entry.id   AF-A0A367R7J6-F1
#
_cell.length_a   1.000
_cell.length_b   1.000
_cell.length_c   1.000
_cell.angle_alpha   90.00
_cell.angle_beta   90.00
_cell.angle_gamma   90.00
#
_symmetry.space_group_name_H-M   'P 1'
#
loop_
_entity.id
_entity.type
_entity.pdbx_description
1 polymer ?
#
loop_
_entity_poly.entity_id
_entity_poly.type
_entity_poly.pdbx_seq_one_letter_code
_entity_poly.pdbx_strand_id
1 'polypeptide(L)'
;MTANLTPKATFDFVNVLSQAAAKYREPKSIRPNAEILVKALLQAEKTAKQQKLTYPFEFLLGKWQLCFVTGTKKNRGSGGIVLGNGFYVPKFITIHVSFYATLEQDSDRGEIANQVELNPVSLKLTGPVQYFGKKNLLAFDFNQMIISLFGRVIYNRAIRAGKVQTEDFYNQPIAKLPFFGFFLVTEDFIAARGRGGGLAFWIRET
;
A
#
# COMPACT_ATOMS: atom_id res chain seq x y z
N MET A 1 13.16 11.77 48.85
CA MET A 1 13.63 11.63 47.45
C MET A 1 12.43 11.43 46.55
N THR A 2 11.90 12.50 45.97
CA THR A 2 10.73 12.48 45.08
C THR A 2 11.20 12.26 43.66
N ALA A 3 10.88 11.08 43.10
CA ALA A 3 11.17 10.78 41.70
C ALA A 3 10.22 11.59 40.80
N ASN A 4 10.77 12.56 40.09
CA ASN A 4 10.07 13.25 39.00
C ASN A 4 9.87 12.26 37.85
N LEU A 5 8.65 11.73 37.74
CA LEU A 5 8.20 11.00 36.55
C LEU A 5 7.84 12.04 35.48
N THR A 6 8.82 12.46 34.69
CA THR A 6 8.56 13.22 33.46
C THR A 6 7.71 12.33 32.54
N PRO A 7 6.52 12.75 32.11
CA PRO A 7 5.72 11.98 31.17
C PRO A 7 6.52 11.81 29.89
N LYS A 8 6.91 10.57 29.58
CA LYS A 8 7.56 10.23 28.33
C LYS A 8 6.60 10.61 27.21
N ALA A 9 6.88 11.72 26.51
CA ALA A 9 6.04 12.24 25.44
C ALA A 9 5.64 11.09 24.51
N THR A 10 4.35 10.80 24.45
CA THR A 10 3.82 9.74 23.59
C THR A 10 4.11 10.15 22.14
N PHE A 11 4.83 9.31 21.41
CA PHE A 11 5.13 9.57 20.01
C PHE A 11 3.82 9.56 19.20
N ASP A 12 3.38 10.75 18.78
CA ASP A 12 2.15 10.94 18.01
C ASP A 12 2.38 10.58 16.54
N PHE A 13 2.20 9.29 16.25
CA PHE A 13 2.33 8.78 14.89
C PHE A 13 1.25 9.32 13.94
N VAL A 14 0.08 9.71 14.46
CA VAL A 14 -1.03 10.21 13.65
C VAL A 14 -0.66 11.57 13.06
N ASN A 15 -0.12 12.46 13.88
CA ASN A 15 0.35 13.76 13.44
C ASN A 15 1.50 13.64 12.40
N VAL A 16 2.45 12.73 12.62
CA VAL A 16 3.55 12.48 11.65
C VAL A 16 3.00 12.03 10.29
N LEU A 17 2.06 11.10 10.27
CA LEU A 17 1.49 10.56 9.01
C LEU A 17 0.63 11.60 8.29
N SER A 18 -0.16 12.38 9.04
CA SER A 18 -0.98 13.46 8.50
C SER A 18 -0.13 14.57 7.90
N GLN A 19 0.94 14.98 8.60
CA GLN A 19 1.92 15.92 8.06
C GLN A 19 2.63 15.36 6.82
N ALA A 20 3.03 14.09 6.81
CA ALA A 20 3.64 13.48 5.64
C ALA A 20 2.71 13.52 4.42
N ALA A 21 1.42 13.21 4.61
CA ALA A 21 0.42 13.27 3.54
C ALA A 21 0.24 14.71 3.02
N ALA A 22 -0.01 15.68 3.91
CA ALA A 22 -0.20 17.08 3.54
C ALA A 22 1.03 17.65 2.83
N LYS A 23 2.23 17.41 3.36
CA LYS A 23 3.47 17.94 2.80
C LYS A 23 3.93 17.24 1.53
N TYR A 24 3.49 16.00 1.27
CA TYR A 24 3.76 15.36 -0.01
C TYR A 24 3.02 16.04 -1.17
N ARG A 25 1.77 16.46 -0.93
CA ARG A 25 0.93 17.22 -1.89
C ARG A 25 1.55 18.57 -2.27
N GLU A 26 2.28 19.21 -1.35
CA GLU A 26 2.90 20.53 -1.58
C GLU A 26 4.29 20.40 -2.28
N PRO A 27 4.50 20.98 -3.49
CA PRO A 27 5.77 20.89 -4.24
C PRO A 27 7.03 21.23 -3.45
N LYS A 28 6.97 22.21 -2.54
CA LYS A 28 8.12 22.80 -1.83
C LYS A 28 8.15 22.54 -0.32
N SER A 29 7.32 21.64 0.20
CA SER A 29 7.31 21.41 1.65
C SER A 29 8.39 20.44 2.11
N ILE A 30 8.94 20.74 3.28
CA ILE A 30 9.77 19.83 4.06
C ILE A 30 8.87 18.70 4.57
N ARG A 31 9.25 17.46 4.27
CA ARG A 31 8.55 16.25 4.71
C ARG A 31 9.22 15.71 5.98
N PRO A 32 8.50 14.95 6.82
CA PRO A 32 9.13 14.21 7.91
C PRO A 32 10.27 13.33 7.39
N ASN A 33 11.34 13.22 8.17
CA ASN A 33 12.46 12.32 7.85
C ASN A 33 11.94 10.89 7.63
N ALA A 34 12.52 10.17 6.66
CA ALA A 34 12.17 8.79 6.34
C ALA A 34 12.15 7.87 7.59
N GLU A 35 13.12 8.01 8.49
CA GLU A 35 13.19 7.21 9.72
C GLU A 35 12.03 7.52 10.68
N ILE A 36 11.63 8.80 10.77
CA ILE A 36 10.49 9.24 11.58
C ILE A 36 9.20 8.66 10.99
N LEU A 37 9.06 8.69 9.66
CA LEU A 37 7.91 8.11 8.98
C LEU A 37 7.83 6.59 9.15
N VAL A 38 8.96 5.88 9.04
CA VAL A 38 9.02 4.43 9.33
C VAL A 38 8.61 4.13 10.76
N LYS A 39 9.10 4.88 11.75
CA LYS A 39 8.70 4.73 13.16
C LYS A 39 7.19 4.96 13.34
N ALA A 40 6.63 5.95 12.66
CA ALA A 40 5.18 6.21 12.67
C ALA A 40 4.36 5.09 12.05
N LEU A 41 4.78 4.56 10.90
CA LEU A 41 4.11 3.43 10.26
C LEU A 41 4.16 2.16 11.13
N LEU A 42 5.30 1.87 11.75
CA LEU A 42 5.44 0.72 12.66
C LEU A 42 4.58 0.87 13.92
N GLN A 43 4.51 2.09 14.47
CA GLN A 43 3.65 2.36 15.63
C GLN A 43 2.17 2.26 15.25
N ALA A 44 1.76 2.77 14.08
CA ALA A 44 0.41 2.60 13.56
C ALA A 44 0.03 1.11 13.40
N GLU A 45 0.93 0.31 12.81
CA GLU A 45 0.71 -1.13 12.67
C GLU A 45 0.57 -1.84 14.03
N LYS A 46 1.41 -1.47 15.01
CA LYS A 46 1.32 -2.02 16.36
C LYS A 46 -0.01 -1.66 17.02
N THR A 47 -0.42 -0.39 16.94
CA THR A 47 -1.70 0.09 17.49
C THR A 47 -2.88 -0.65 16.85
N ALA A 48 -2.89 -0.79 15.52
CA ALA A 48 -3.97 -1.49 14.81
C ALA A 48 -4.11 -2.95 15.25
N LYS A 49 -2.99 -3.65 15.49
CA LYS A 49 -3.00 -5.04 16.02
C LYS A 49 -3.52 -5.10 17.45
N GLN A 50 -3.11 -4.16 18.31
CA GLN A 50 -3.53 -4.11 19.72
C GLN A 50 -5.03 -3.81 19.85
N GLN A 51 -5.52 -2.87 19.04
CA GLN A 51 -6.93 -2.46 19.03
C GLN A 51 -7.81 -3.36 18.16
N LYS A 52 -7.23 -4.33 17.44
CA LYS A 52 -7.92 -5.22 16.51
C LYS A 52 -8.78 -4.46 15.50
N LEU A 53 -8.24 -3.36 14.97
CA LEU A 53 -8.94 -2.53 13.99
C LEU A 53 -9.25 -3.34 12.74
N THR A 54 -10.46 -3.19 12.21
CA THR A 54 -10.90 -3.77 10.94
C THR A 54 -11.43 -2.66 10.04
N TYR A 55 -11.13 -2.75 8.75
CA TYR A 55 -11.56 -1.75 7.76
C TYR A 55 -12.47 -2.43 6.73
N PRO A 56 -13.65 -1.87 6.42
CA PRO A 56 -14.46 -2.28 5.28
C PRO A 56 -13.72 -2.09 3.94
N PHE A 57 -14.06 -2.89 2.92
CA PHE A 57 -13.41 -2.83 1.61
C PHE A 57 -13.68 -1.48 0.92
N GLU A 58 -14.84 -0.90 1.17
CA GLU A 58 -15.34 0.35 0.59
C GLU A 58 -14.40 1.53 0.86
N PHE A 59 -13.72 1.53 2.02
CA PHE A 59 -12.75 2.57 2.36
C PHE A 59 -11.44 2.46 1.59
N LEU A 60 -11.17 1.32 0.94
CA LEU A 60 -10.02 1.16 0.06
C LEU A 60 -10.33 1.60 -1.37
N LEU A 61 -11.60 1.77 -1.75
CA LEU A 61 -11.99 2.10 -3.12
C LEU A 61 -11.46 3.48 -3.54
N GLY A 62 -11.16 3.60 -4.83
CA GLY A 62 -10.62 4.80 -5.43
C GLY A 62 -9.14 4.70 -5.75
N LYS A 63 -8.52 5.85 -6.03
CA LYS A 63 -7.16 5.98 -6.54
C LYS A 63 -6.24 6.57 -5.47
N TRP A 64 -5.11 5.92 -5.26
CA TRP A 64 -4.16 6.21 -4.20
C TRP A 64 -2.75 6.38 -4.77
N GLN A 65 -2.14 7.54 -4.54
CA GLN A 65 -0.78 7.85 -4.95
C GLN A 65 0.22 7.36 -3.91
N LEU A 66 1.15 6.51 -4.34
CA LEU A 66 2.25 6.01 -3.51
C LEU A 66 3.23 7.14 -3.24
N CYS A 67 3.45 7.42 -1.96
CA CYS A 67 4.33 8.50 -1.54
C CYS A 67 5.58 8.01 -0.82
N PHE A 68 5.52 6.89 -0.10
CA PHE A 68 6.65 6.33 0.64
C PHE A 68 6.60 4.81 0.68
N VAL A 69 7.77 4.17 0.53
CA VAL A 69 7.93 2.71 0.63
C VAL A 69 9.16 2.32 1.41
N THR A 70 9.12 1.17 2.05
CA THR A 70 10.30 0.49 2.58
C THR A 70 10.59 -0.79 1.81
N GLY A 71 11.87 -1.01 1.51
CA GLY A 71 12.35 -2.32 1.08
C GLY A 71 12.61 -3.21 2.29
N THR A 72 12.83 -4.49 2.03
CA THR A 72 13.29 -5.45 3.03
C THR A 72 14.58 -6.11 2.58
N LYS A 73 15.54 -6.26 3.49
CA LYS A 73 16.76 -7.04 3.27
C LYS A 73 16.66 -8.34 4.06
N LYS A 74 16.94 -9.47 3.41
CA LYS A 74 17.13 -10.74 4.13
C LYS A 74 18.44 -10.65 4.90
N ASN A 75 18.40 -10.85 6.21
CA ASN A 75 19.62 -10.90 7.00
C ASN A 75 20.34 -12.22 6.70
N ARG A 76 21.62 -12.17 6.30
CA ARG A 76 22.36 -13.35 5.85
C ARG A 76 22.79 -14.30 6.98
N GLY A 77 22.62 -13.92 8.26
CA GLY A 77 23.06 -14.72 9.42
C GLY A 77 21.96 -15.26 10.33
N SER A 78 20.73 -14.75 10.21
CA SER A 78 19.57 -15.18 10.99
C SER A 78 18.37 -14.95 10.09
N GLY A 79 17.54 -15.96 9.84
CA GLY A 79 16.47 -15.95 8.82
C GLY A 79 15.36 -14.89 8.96
N GLY A 80 15.60 -13.81 9.70
CA GLY A 80 14.75 -12.63 9.83
C GLY A 80 14.85 -11.66 8.65
N ILE A 81 13.73 -11.00 8.39
CA ILE A 81 13.59 -9.92 7.41
C ILE A 81 13.85 -8.60 8.13
N VAL A 82 14.85 -7.83 7.67
CA VAL A 82 15.16 -6.49 8.19
C VAL A 82 14.48 -5.44 7.32
N LEU A 83 13.71 -4.55 7.94
CA LEU A 83 13.09 -3.42 7.26
C LEU A 83 14.13 -2.36 6.94
N GLY A 84 14.19 -1.91 5.69
CA GLY A 84 15.05 -0.81 5.29
C GLY A 84 14.52 0.56 5.74
N ASN A 85 15.37 1.58 5.66
CA ASN A 85 15.08 2.96 6.08
C ASN A 85 13.94 3.63 5.29
N GLY A 86 13.56 3.05 4.15
CA GLY A 86 12.54 3.55 3.24
C GLY A 86 12.95 4.81 2.48
N PHE A 87 12.13 5.17 1.50
CA PHE A 87 12.33 6.36 0.69
C PHE A 87 11.00 6.91 0.19
N TYR A 88 10.96 8.22 -0.03
CA TYR A 88 9.83 8.85 -0.69
C TYR A 88 9.93 8.66 -2.21
N VAL A 89 8.79 8.40 -2.85
CA VAL A 89 8.71 8.38 -4.32
C VAL A 89 9.06 9.77 -4.86
N PRO A 90 10.02 9.89 -5.81
CA PRO A 90 10.36 11.16 -6.44
C PRO A 90 9.18 11.77 -7.19
N LYS A 91 9.03 13.11 -7.15
CA LYS A 91 7.86 13.81 -7.74
C LYS A 91 7.78 13.76 -9.26
N PHE A 92 8.84 13.35 -9.96
CA PHE A 92 8.83 13.18 -11.41
C PHE A 92 8.29 11.80 -11.84
N ILE A 93 8.03 10.90 -10.89
CA ILE A 93 7.40 9.60 -11.11
C ILE A 93 6.09 9.58 -10.33
N THR A 94 5.01 9.22 -10.99
CA THR A 94 3.74 9.03 -10.31
C THR A 94 3.43 7.54 -10.26
N ILE A 95 3.15 7.02 -9.07
CA ILE A 95 2.81 5.61 -8.87
C ILE A 95 1.46 5.57 -8.16
N HIS A 96 0.48 4.90 -8.77
CA HIS A 96 -0.87 4.78 -8.27
C HIS A 96 -1.21 3.32 -7.99
N VAL A 97 -1.96 3.09 -6.91
CA VAL A 97 -2.77 1.88 -6.76
C VAL A 97 -4.24 2.30 -6.74
N SER A 98 -5.08 1.57 -7.46
CA SER A 98 -6.53 1.81 -7.48
C SER A 98 -7.27 0.53 -7.15
N PHE A 99 -8.39 0.66 -6.46
CA PHE A 99 -9.28 -0.45 -6.13
C PHE A 99 -10.69 -0.13 -6.58
N TYR A 100 -11.33 -1.10 -7.24
CA TYR A 100 -12.67 -0.99 -7.78
C TYR A 100 -13.49 -2.19 -7.29
N ALA A 101 -14.71 -1.94 -6.81
CA ALA A 101 -15.64 -3.01 -6.45
C ALA A 101 -16.29 -3.60 -7.71
N THR A 102 -16.57 -4.90 -7.68
CA THR A 102 -17.48 -5.52 -8.65
C THR A 102 -18.92 -5.16 -8.33
N LEU A 103 -19.79 -5.06 -9.36
CA LEU A 103 -21.22 -4.72 -9.21
C LEU A 103 -22.04 -5.77 -8.44
N GLU A 104 -21.44 -6.92 -8.11
CA GLU A 104 -22.04 -7.94 -7.27
C GLU A 104 -22.09 -7.45 -5.80
N GLN A 105 -23.30 -7.20 -5.31
CA GLN A 105 -23.57 -6.82 -3.92
C GLN A 105 -22.95 -7.85 -2.95
N ASP A 106 -22.33 -7.35 -1.87
CA ASP A 106 -21.64 -8.11 -0.83
C ASP A 106 -20.40 -8.91 -1.26
N SER A 107 -19.84 -8.62 -2.44
CA SER A 107 -18.57 -9.23 -2.82
C SER A 107 -17.39 -8.50 -2.17
N ASP A 108 -16.65 -9.22 -1.32
CA ASP A 108 -15.27 -8.94 -0.91
C ASP A 108 -14.29 -9.01 -2.12
N ARG A 109 -14.76 -8.75 -3.34
CA ARG A 109 -14.06 -8.93 -4.61
C ARG A 109 -14.07 -7.65 -5.42
N GLY A 110 -13.12 -7.57 -6.35
CA GLY A 110 -12.98 -6.38 -7.17
C GLY A 110 -11.81 -6.47 -8.13
N GLU A 111 -11.36 -5.30 -8.57
CA GLU A 111 -10.18 -5.15 -9.42
C GLU A 111 -9.16 -4.23 -8.74
N ILE A 112 -7.87 -4.54 -8.90
CA ILE A 112 -6.75 -3.67 -8.57
C ILE A 112 -6.08 -3.19 -9.84
N ALA A 113 -5.71 -1.92 -9.87
CA ALA A 113 -4.77 -1.38 -10.85
C ALA A 113 -3.54 -0.83 -10.14
N ASN A 114 -2.34 -1.28 -10.51
CA ASN A 114 -1.08 -0.64 -10.12
C ASN A 114 -0.47 0.02 -11.35
N GLN A 115 -0.27 1.32 -11.31
CA GLN A 115 0.13 2.13 -12.45
C GLN A 115 1.33 3.00 -12.12
N VAL A 116 2.34 2.98 -13.00
CA VAL A 116 3.51 3.86 -12.95
C VAL A 116 3.46 4.77 -14.16
N GLU A 117 3.61 6.07 -13.93
CA GLU A 117 3.60 7.12 -14.93
C GLU A 117 4.92 7.89 -14.87
N LEU A 118 5.61 7.90 -16.00
CA LEU A 118 6.73 8.78 -16.30
C LEU A 118 6.42 9.40 -17.65
N ASN A 119 5.76 10.57 -17.64
CA ASN A 119 5.29 11.20 -18.87
C ASN A 119 6.40 11.27 -19.93
N PRO A 120 6.16 10.78 -21.16
CA PRO A 120 4.86 10.43 -21.76
C PRO A 120 4.45 8.94 -21.65
N VAL A 121 5.18 8.13 -20.90
CA VAL A 121 4.98 6.66 -20.81
C VAL A 121 4.23 6.28 -19.53
N SER A 122 3.28 5.37 -19.65
CA SER A 122 2.68 4.71 -18.48
C SER A 122 2.66 3.20 -18.62
N LEU A 123 2.85 2.52 -17.50
CA LEU A 123 2.70 1.07 -17.34
C LEU A 123 1.62 0.81 -16.30
N LYS A 124 0.58 0.07 -16.67
CA LYS A 124 -0.48 -0.36 -15.76
C LYS A 124 -0.54 -1.89 -15.71
N LEU A 125 -0.56 -2.44 -14.50
CA LEU A 125 -0.86 -3.83 -14.21
C LEU A 125 -2.24 -3.90 -13.57
N THR A 126 -3.10 -4.79 -14.04
CA THR A 126 -4.46 -4.92 -13.51
C THR A 126 -4.87 -6.38 -13.34
N GLY A 127 -5.86 -6.63 -12.49
CA GLY A 127 -6.37 -7.98 -12.23
C GLY A 127 -7.25 -8.07 -10.98
N PRO A 128 -7.74 -9.28 -10.64
CA PRO A 128 -8.68 -9.49 -9.55
C PRO A 128 -8.09 -9.19 -8.17
N VAL A 129 -8.97 -8.79 -7.24
CA VAL A 129 -8.69 -8.77 -5.80
C VAL A 129 -9.69 -9.58 -5.01
N GLN A 130 -9.25 -10.03 -3.84
CA GLN A 130 -10.12 -10.53 -2.79
C GLN A 130 -9.71 -9.92 -1.46
N TYR A 131 -10.66 -9.27 -0.80
CA TYR A 131 -10.51 -8.68 0.51
C TYR A 131 -10.94 -9.66 1.60
N PHE A 132 -10.20 -9.69 2.70
CA PHE A 132 -10.48 -10.52 3.85
C PHE A 132 -10.61 -9.58 5.05
N GLY A 133 -11.76 -8.92 5.17
CA GLY A 133 -11.97 -7.79 6.09
C GLY A 133 -11.62 -8.09 7.56
N LYS A 134 -11.87 -9.31 8.04
CA LYS A 134 -11.47 -9.74 9.40
C LYS A 134 -9.97 -9.67 9.67
N LYS A 135 -9.13 -9.69 8.62
CA LYS A 135 -7.67 -9.66 8.70
C LYS A 135 -7.07 -8.39 8.09
N ASN A 136 -7.90 -7.50 7.53
CA ASN A 136 -7.48 -6.39 6.67
C ASN A 136 -6.49 -6.80 5.57
N LEU A 137 -6.65 -8.01 5.04
CA LEU A 137 -5.77 -8.53 3.99
C LEU A 137 -6.47 -8.39 2.65
N LEU A 138 -5.78 -7.81 1.68
CA LEU A 138 -6.20 -7.74 0.30
C LEU A 138 -5.24 -8.59 -0.53
N ALA A 139 -5.71 -9.74 -1.00
CA ALA A 139 -5.00 -10.56 -1.98
C ALA A 139 -5.29 -10.04 -3.39
N PHE A 140 -4.34 -10.22 -4.29
CA PHE A 140 -4.49 -9.81 -5.68
C PHE A 140 -3.71 -10.72 -6.63
N ASP A 141 -4.04 -10.69 -7.92
CA ASP A 141 -3.19 -11.27 -8.96
C ASP A 141 -3.19 -10.36 -10.18
N PHE A 142 -2.02 -9.89 -10.61
CA PHE A 142 -1.92 -9.12 -11.84
C PHE A 142 -1.89 -10.09 -13.01
N ASN A 143 -2.92 -10.03 -13.85
CA ASN A 143 -3.05 -10.91 -15.02
C ASN A 143 -3.03 -10.15 -16.34
N GLN A 144 -3.13 -8.82 -16.32
CA GLN A 144 -3.14 -7.97 -17.51
C GLN A 144 -2.10 -6.84 -17.39
N MET A 145 -1.39 -6.57 -18.49
CA MET A 145 -0.41 -5.49 -18.61
C MET A 145 -0.79 -4.56 -19.76
N ILE A 146 -0.78 -3.26 -19.48
CA ILE A 146 -1.10 -2.18 -20.42
C ILE A 146 0.06 -1.19 -20.42
N ILE A 147 0.57 -0.85 -21.61
CA ILE A 147 1.57 0.22 -21.79
C ILE A 147 0.95 1.29 -22.67
N SER A 148 1.04 2.54 -22.22
CA SER A 148 0.60 3.69 -22.99
C SER A 148 1.74 4.65 -23.26
N LEU A 149 1.70 5.29 -24.44
CA LEU A 149 2.62 6.34 -24.86
C LEU A 149 1.78 7.54 -25.32
N PHE A 150 2.03 8.73 -24.77
CA PHE A 150 1.21 9.93 -24.99
C PHE A 150 -0.29 9.68 -24.77
N GLY A 151 -0.64 8.90 -23.74
CA GLY A 151 -2.02 8.53 -23.42
C GLY A 151 -2.66 7.51 -24.36
N ARG A 152 -1.96 7.05 -25.41
CA ARG A 152 -2.45 6.01 -26.32
C ARG A 152 -1.92 4.64 -25.91
N VAL A 153 -2.81 3.67 -25.77
CA VAL A 153 -2.41 2.28 -25.49
C VAL A 153 -1.68 1.71 -26.70
N ILE A 154 -0.41 1.36 -26.51
CA ILE A 154 0.44 0.74 -27.54
C ILE A 154 0.65 -0.75 -27.28
N TYR A 155 0.37 -1.21 -26.06
CA TYR A 155 0.47 -2.60 -25.66
C TYR A 155 -0.63 -2.94 -24.67
N ASN A 156 -1.32 -4.06 -24.88
CA ASN A 156 -2.34 -4.56 -23.98
C ASN A 156 -2.39 -6.09 -24.09
N ARG A 157 -1.81 -6.80 -23.11
CA ARG A 157 -1.69 -8.27 -23.14
C ARG A 157 -1.84 -8.87 -21.75
N ALA A 158 -2.30 -10.12 -21.73
CA ALA A 158 -2.25 -10.94 -20.53
C ALA A 158 -0.78 -11.23 -20.15
N ILE A 159 -0.46 -11.15 -18.87
CA ILE A 159 0.89 -11.38 -18.33
C ILE A 159 1.25 -12.86 -18.39
N ARG A 160 0.27 -13.74 -18.14
CA ARG A 160 0.43 -15.20 -18.21
C ARG A 160 -0.26 -15.70 -19.47
N ALA A 161 0.50 -15.94 -20.53
CA ALA A 161 0.05 -16.68 -21.70
C ALA A 161 -0.01 -18.19 -21.37
N GLY A 162 -0.95 -18.62 -20.52
CA GLY A 162 -1.17 -20.06 -20.25
C GLY A 162 -1.75 -20.43 -18.88
N LYS A 163 -2.86 -21.18 -18.94
CA LYS A 163 -3.43 -22.16 -17.98
C LYS A 163 -3.93 -21.74 -16.59
N VAL A 164 -3.62 -20.57 -16.04
CA VAL A 164 -4.16 -20.14 -14.74
C VAL A 164 -5.30 -19.15 -14.97
N GLN A 165 -6.54 -19.65 -14.98
CA GLN A 165 -7.75 -18.84 -15.09
C GLN A 165 -8.00 -18.04 -13.80
N THR A 166 -8.73 -16.93 -13.90
CA THR A 166 -9.18 -16.10 -12.75
C THR A 166 -9.89 -16.92 -11.67
N GLU A 167 -10.51 -18.05 -12.01
CA GLU A 167 -11.12 -18.98 -11.06
C GLU A 167 -10.12 -19.67 -10.12
N ASP A 168 -8.86 -19.83 -10.53
CA ASP A 168 -7.81 -20.38 -9.68
C ASP A 168 -7.43 -19.37 -8.57
N PHE A 169 -7.50 -18.06 -8.83
CA PHE A 169 -7.17 -17.02 -7.85
C PHE A 169 -8.03 -17.10 -6.58
N TYR A 170 -9.36 -17.18 -6.72
CA TYR A 170 -10.28 -17.16 -5.58
C TYR A 170 -10.25 -18.46 -4.74
N ASN A 171 -9.71 -19.54 -5.30
CA ASN A 171 -9.59 -20.84 -4.64
C ASN A 171 -8.19 -21.05 -4.03
N GLN A 172 -7.21 -20.20 -4.35
CA GLN A 172 -5.86 -20.32 -3.82
C GLN A 172 -5.76 -19.84 -2.37
N PRO A 173 -4.96 -20.53 -1.54
CA PRO A 173 -4.62 -20.03 -0.22
C PRO A 173 -3.93 -18.67 -0.33
N ILE A 174 -4.34 -17.69 0.48
CA ILE A 174 -3.71 -16.36 0.56
C ILE A 174 -2.18 -16.44 0.79
N ALA A 175 -1.72 -17.49 1.46
CA ALA A 175 -0.31 -17.76 1.68
C ALA A 175 0.49 -18.03 0.39
N LYS A 176 -0.14 -18.21 -0.77
CA LYS A 176 0.50 -18.32 -2.09
C LYS A 176 0.35 -17.06 -2.94
N LEU A 177 -0.59 -16.20 -2.58
CA LEU A 177 -0.90 -14.97 -3.31
C LEU A 177 -0.05 -13.80 -2.81
N PRO A 178 0.22 -12.79 -3.66
CA PRO A 178 0.65 -11.50 -3.18
C PRO A 178 -0.52 -10.82 -2.46
N PHE A 179 -0.20 -10.07 -1.41
CA PHE A 179 -1.21 -9.39 -0.61
C PHE A 179 -0.67 -8.11 0.02
N PHE A 180 -1.61 -7.25 0.41
CA PHE A 180 -1.41 -6.11 1.31
C PHE A 180 -2.16 -6.36 2.62
N GLY A 181 -1.48 -6.20 3.74
CA GLY A 181 -2.10 -6.12 5.06
C GLY A 181 -2.25 -4.67 5.48
N PHE A 182 -3.46 -4.14 5.38
CA PHE A 182 -3.78 -2.77 5.76
C PHE A 182 -3.83 -2.65 7.28
N PHE A 183 -3.17 -1.62 7.80
CA PHE A 183 -3.18 -1.33 9.23
C PHE A 183 -3.60 0.10 9.53
N LEU A 184 -3.70 0.96 8.52
CA LEU A 184 -4.23 2.31 8.64
C LEU A 184 -5.02 2.66 7.38
N VAL A 185 -6.27 3.06 7.56
CA VAL A 185 -7.14 3.50 6.47
C VAL A 185 -7.88 4.74 6.96
N THR A 186 -7.80 5.82 6.18
CA THR A 186 -8.49 7.09 6.42
C THR A 186 -9.03 7.60 5.09
N GLU A 187 -9.80 8.69 5.11
CA GLU A 187 -10.27 9.35 3.88
C GLU A 187 -9.12 9.93 3.04
N ASP A 188 -7.98 10.25 3.65
CA ASP A 188 -6.88 10.97 3.00
C ASP A 188 -5.67 10.10 2.66
N PHE A 189 -5.47 9.01 3.38
CA PHE A 189 -4.29 8.14 3.22
C PHE A 189 -4.53 6.73 3.73
N ILE A 190 -3.75 5.80 3.19
CA ILE A 190 -3.71 4.39 3.59
C ILE A 190 -2.28 3.92 3.82
N ALA A 191 -2.11 2.95 4.70
CA ALA A 191 -0.84 2.27 4.93
C ALA A 191 -1.01 0.76 5.01
N ALA A 192 -0.09 0.03 4.38
CA ALA A 192 -0.11 -1.41 4.35
C ALA A 192 1.29 -2.02 4.43
N ARG A 193 1.33 -3.28 4.89
CA ARG A 193 2.50 -4.14 4.80
C ARG A 193 2.30 -5.13 3.67
N GLY A 194 3.23 -5.17 2.72
CA GLY A 194 3.23 -6.17 1.66
C GLY A 194 3.70 -7.53 2.17
N ARG A 195 3.41 -8.60 1.43
CA ARG A 195 3.88 -9.98 1.71
C ARG A 195 5.39 -10.07 2.02
N GLY A 196 6.22 -9.31 1.29
CA GLY A 196 7.68 -9.30 1.49
C GLY A 196 8.13 -8.65 2.80
N GLY A 197 7.21 -8.03 3.55
CA GLY A 197 7.49 -7.33 4.81
C GLY A 197 7.75 -5.83 4.64
N GLY A 198 7.79 -5.30 3.40
CA GLY A 198 7.89 -3.86 3.15
C GLY A 198 6.63 -3.12 3.61
N LEU A 199 6.79 -1.87 4.02
CA LEU A 199 5.72 -0.94 4.33
C LEU A 199 5.50 -0.03 3.14
N ALA A 200 4.26 0.37 2.93
CA ALA A 200 3.89 1.35 1.92
C ALA A 200 2.86 2.31 2.50
N PHE A 201 2.97 3.56 2.08
CA PHE A 201 2.11 4.67 2.46
C PHE A 201 1.64 5.37 1.19
N TRP A 202 0.33 5.51 1.06
CA TRP A 202 -0.31 6.17 -0.06
C TRP A 202 -1.21 7.29 0.43
N ILE A 203 -1.33 8.34 -0.38
CA ILE A 203 -2.29 9.41 -0.19
C ILE A 203 -3.41 9.26 -1.22
N ARG A 204 -4.62 9.70 -0.87
CA ARG A 204 -5.74 9.70 -1.81
C ARG A 204 -5.47 10.73 -2.89
N GLU A 205 -5.68 10.33 -4.13
CA GLU A 205 -5.69 11.23 -5.26
C GLU A 205 -7.07 11.88 -5.33
N THR A 206 -7.08 13.21 -5.24
CA THR A 206 -8.26 14.09 -5.32
C THR A 206 -8.50 14.51 -6.75
#